data_AF-A0A6G1IG31-F1
#
_entry.id   AF-A0A6G1IG31-F1
#
_cell.length_a   1.000
_cell.length_b   1.000
_cell.length_c   1.000
_cell.angle_alpha   90.00
_cell.angle_beta   90.00
_cell.angle_gamma   90.00
#
_symmetry.space_group_name_H-M   'P 1'
#
loop_
_entity.id
_entity.type
_entity.pdbx_description
1 polymer ?
#
loop_
_entity_poly.entity_id
_entity_poly.type
_entity_poly.pdbx_seq_one_letter_code
_entity_poly.pdbx_strand_id
1 'polypeptide(L)'
;MTKQKRTPEDEAEIRRRRAQSQKDKARNQQQKEEEIIHRLADRITRVIQRLPPSATKPSSLIVPVGCSSISSQALIMEARSKKFMHDIAQVFDDAKYSDAKIVIHGVVLPVHKSVICTQSEYFQKAFQSAFVEGDLGILTFNEGSGAAYWRVFEYLYTVRYSDHLPKDFVNDSPLLKDPRMYSLADMFFLDDLKALSALKLKEKLQLEHLWTSDSFPDCVREVYSCTPNSDRGMRSAVVEVARAHTYQLGQKAMFRGLVGEGGDFAVDFIFPEPLDVPDDPPHTDQTEW
;
A
#
# COMPACT_ATOMS: atom_id res chain seq x y z
N MET A 1 35.49 36.57 -12.86
CA MET A 1 34.73 36.28 -11.63
C MET A 1 35.18 34.94 -11.09
N THR A 2 36.07 34.96 -10.11
CA THR A 2 36.70 33.79 -9.49
C THR A 2 35.67 33.07 -8.62
N LYS A 3 35.33 31.82 -8.94
CA LYS A 3 34.51 30.97 -8.05
C LYS A 3 35.33 30.72 -6.78
N GLN A 4 34.92 31.34 -5.68
CA GLN A 4 35.52 31.13 -4.37
C GLN A 4 35.36 29.66 -3.98
N LYS A 5 36.48 28.98 -3.77
CA LYS A 5 36.53 27.55 -3.46
C LYS A 5 35.96 27.38 -2.05
N ARG A 6 34.88 26.60 -1.91
CA ARG A 6 34.19 26.37 -0.63
C ARG A 6 35.14 25.73 0.37
N THR A 7 35.03 26.15 1.63
CA THR A 7 35.87 25.61 2.70
C THR A 7 35.36 24.23 3.14
N PRO A 8 36.21 23.39 3.75
CA PRO A 8 35.78 22.10 4.30
C PRO A 8 34.66 22.22 5.35
N GLU A 9 34.61 23.34 6.07
CA GLU A 9 33.55 23.64 7.05
C GLU A 9 32.21 23.93 6.36
N ASP A 10 32.22 24.66 5.24
CA ASP A 10 31.02 24.90 4.43
C ASP A 10 30.42 23.60 3.88
N GLU A 11 31.28 22.66 3.45
CA GLU A 11 30.84 21.35 2.95
C GLU A 11 30.26 20.46 4.06
N ALA A 12 30.86 20.48 5.25
CA ALA A 12 30.36 19.76 6.41
C ALA A 12 28.98 20.30 6.86
N GLU A 13 28.81 21.62 6.86
CA GLU A 13 27.54 22.27 7.20
C GLU A 13 26.44 21.96 6.17
N ILE A 14 26.76 21.98 4.87
CA ILE A 14 25.83 21.55 3.81
C ILE A 14 25.41 20.09 4.02
N ARG A 15 26.34 19.20 4.39
CA ARG A 15 26.05 17.79 4.65
C ARG A 15 25.10 17.62 5.84
N ARG A 16 25.33 18.37 6.92
CA ARG A 16 24.45 18.37 8.11
C ARG A 16 23.03 18.84 7.76
N ARG A 17 22.91 19.96 7.04
CA ARG A 17 21.60 20.49 6.61
C ARG A 17 20.84 19.52 5.70
N ARG A 18 21.53 18.85 4.77
CA ARG A 18 20.93 17.81 3.92
C ARG A 18 20.44 16.62 4.74
N ALA A 19 21.26 16.12 5.67
CA ALA A 19 20.86 15.02 6.56
C ALA A 19 19.66 15.40 7.43
N GLN A 20 19.62 16.62 7.97
CA GLN A 20 18.50 17.12 8.76
C GLN A 20 17.23 17.23 7.91
N SER A 21 17.33 17.81 6.71
CA SER A 21 16.20 17.90 5.77
C SER A 21 15.65 16.52 5.38
N GLN A 22 16.52 15.53 5.19
CA GLN A 22 16.10 14.14 4.93
C GLN A 22 15.35 13.53 6.12
N LYS A 23 15.85 13.75 7.35
CA LYS A 23 15.17 13.29 8.58
C LYS A 23 13.80 13.93 8.75
N ASP A 24 13.69 15.24 8.53
CA ASP A 24 12.42 15.96 8.66
C ASP A 24 11.41 15.51 7.59
N LYS A 25 11.86 15.26 6.36
CA LYS A 25 11.03 14.67 5.30
C LYS A 25 10.53 13.27 5.68
N ALA A 26 11.42 12.41 6.19
CA ALA A 26 11.06 11.06 6.63
C ALA A 26 10.03 11.10 7.77
N ARG A 27 10.21 11.98 8.77
CA ARG A 27 9.24 12.17 9.87
C ARG A 27 7.87 12.62 9.36
N ASN A 28 7.83 13.61 8.47
CA ASN A 28 6.57 14.10 7.92
C ASN A 28 5.87 13.04 7.07
N GLN A 29 6.63 12.24 6.31
CA GLN A 29 6.10 11.10 5.57
C GLN A 29 5.54 10.04 6.51
N GLN A 30 6.25 9.71 7.60
CA GLN A 30 5.79 8.76 8.61
C GLN A 30 4.48 9.21 9.29
N GLN A 31 4.33 10.50 9.58
CA GLN A 31 3.10 11.07 10.15
C GLN A 31 1.93 10.98 9.17
N LYS A 32 2.14 11.34 7.90
CA LYS A 32 1.12 11.15 6.84
C LYS A 32 0.71 9.69 6.75
N GLU A 33 1.65 8.76 6.77
CA GLU A 33 1.35 7.33 6.70
C GLU A 33 0.60 6.81 7.93
N GLU A 34 0.91 7.31 9.13
CA GLU A 34 0.13 7.01 10.34
C GLU A 34 -1.31 7.46 10.21
N GLU A 35 -1.53 8.64 9.64
CA GLU A 35 -2.88 9.14 9.40
C GLU A 35 -3.64 8.27 8.39
N ILE A 36 -2.96 7.80 7.33
CA ILE A 36 -3.55 6.86 6.35
C ILE A 36 -3.89 5.53 7.01
N ILE A 37 -2.97 4.94 7.77
CA ILE A 37 -3.19 3.67 8.48
C ILE A 37 -4.32 3.83 9.49
N HIS A 38 -4.38 4.96 10.21
CA HIS A 38 -5.46 5.24 11.15
C HIS A 38 -6.82 5.34 10.44
N ARG A 39 -6.90 6.05 9.31
CA ARG A 39 -8.11 6.12 8.47
C ARG A 39 -8.52 4.74 7.93
N LEU A 40 -7.55 3.90 7.55
CA LEU A 40 -7.81 2.53 7.10
C LEU A 40 -8.34 1.66 8.26
N ALA A 41 -7.71 1.74 9.43
CA ALA A 41 -8.15 1.04 10.64
C ALA A 41 -9.57 1.46 11.05
N ASP A 42 -9.91 2.75 10.95
CA ASP A 42 -11.26 3.26 11.17
C ASP A 42 -12.27 2.70 10.17
N ARG A 43 -11.89 2.62 8.88
CA ARG A 43 -12.75 2.01 7.84
C ARG A 43 -12.97 0.53 8.10
N ILE A 44 -11.92 -0.23 8.43
CA ILE A 44 -12.00 -1.66 8.76
C ILE A 44 -12.88 -1.86 10.01
N THR A 45 -12.67 -1.06 11.05
CA THR A 45 -13.47 -1.11 12.30
C THR A 45 -14.96 -0.91 12.02
N ARG A 46 -15.31 0.07 11.16
CA ARG A 46 -16.71 0.32 10.76
C ARG A 46 -17.31 -0.82 9.96
N VAL A 47 -16.52 -1.54 9.16
CA VAL A 47 -16.97 -2.73 8.42
C VAL A 47 -17.20 -3.90 9.37
N ILE A 48 -16.27 -4.16 10.29
CA ILE A 48 -16.40 -5.21 11.32
C ILE A 48 -17.66 -4.99 12.17
N GLN A 49 -17.94 -3.75 12.57
CA GLN A 49 -19.13 -3.40 13.36
C GLN A 49 -20.47 -3.58 12.60
N ARG A 50 -20.44 -3.70 11.27
CA ARG A 50 -21.63 -3.87 10.42
C ARG A 50 -21.88 -5.33 10.01
N LEU A 51 -20.96 -6.25 10.32
CA LEU A 51 -21.17 -7.68 10.05
C LEU A 51 -22.23 -8.25 11.02
N PRO A 52 -23.15 -9.11 10.53
CA PRO A 52 -24.15 -9.74 11.38
C PRO A 52 -23.47 -10.64 12.44
N PRO A 53 -24.01 -10.69 13.67
CA PRO A 53 -23.39 -11.39 14.81
C PRO A 53 -23.33 -12.93 14.70
N SER A 54 -23.56 -13.51 13.52
CA SER A 54 -23.50 -14.96 13.30
C SER A 54 -22.10 -15.51 13.02
N ALA A 55 -21.09 -14.66 12.76
CA ALA A 55 -19.71 -15.09 12.46
C ALA A 55 -18.74 -15.03 13.65
N THR A 56 -19.16 -14.53 14.81
CA THR A 56 -18.36 -14.57 16.04
C THR A 56 -19.24 -15.14 17.14
N LYS A 57 -18.98 -16.38 17.56
CA LYS A 57 -19.37 -16.81 18.91
C LYS A 57 -18.33 -16.25 19.87
N PRO A 58 -18.62 -15.23 20.69
CA PRO A 58 -17.83 -15.04 21.89
C PRO A 58 -18.21 -16.18 22.84
N SER A 59 -17.26 -17.06 23.15
CA SER A 59 -17.39 -17.94 24.32
C SER A 59 -17.75 -17.07 25.52
N SER A 60 -18.90 -17.38 26.10
CA SER A 60 -19.52 -16.65 27.21
C SER A 60 -18.57 -16.49 28.38
N LEU A 61 -18.21 -15.26 28.70
CA LEU A 61 -17.86 -14.87 30.06
C LEU A 61 -18.83 -13.77 30.47
N ILE A 62 -19.75 -14.15 31.35
CA ILE A 62 -20.62 -13.25 32.10
C ILE A 62 -19.69 -12.31 32.88
N VAL A 63 -19.72 -11.01 32.57
CA VAL A 63 -18.98 -9.99 33.32
C VAL A 63 -19.92 -9.37 34.35
N PRO A 64 -19.66 -9.47 35.66
CA PRO A 64 -20.40 -8.69 36.65
C PRO A 64 -19.99 -7.22 36.53
N VAL A 65 -20.97 -6.34 36.70
CA VAL A 65 -20.80 -4.89 36.72
C VAL A 65 -19.89 -4.50 37.89
N GLY A 66 -18.71 -3.96 37.55
CA GLY A 66 -17.77 -3.34 38.49
C GLY A 66 -16.36 -3.89 38.35
N CYS A 67 -15.55 -3.37 37.44
CA CYS A 67 -14.11 -3.59 37.52
C CYS A 67 -13.28 -2.48 36.86
N SER A 68 -12.49 -1.78 37.68
CA SER A 68 -11.41 -0.87 37.28
C SER A 68 -10.19 -1.60 36.68
N SER A 69 -10.21 -2.94 36.58
CA SER A 69 -9.09 -3.76 36.10
C SER A 69 -9.00 -3.93 34.57
N ILE A 70 -10.10 -3.71 33.85
CA ILE A 70 -10.16 -3.91 32.38
C ILE A 70 -9.26 -2.89 31.65
N SER A 71 -9.09 -1.69 32.23
CA SER A 71 -8.23 -0.63 31.69
C SER A 71 -6.73 -0.99 31.75
N SER A 72 -6.26 -1.58 32.86
CA SER A 72 -4.83 -1.89 33.05
C SER A 72 -4.32 -3.01 32.15
N GLN A 73 -5.12 -4.07 31.94
CA GLN A 73 -4.73 -5.16 31.04
C GLN A 73 -4.70 -4.72 29.57
N ALA A 74 -5.66 -3.88 29.14
CA ALA A 74 -5.68 -3.32 27.79
C ALA A 74 -4.42 -2.47 27.51
N LEU A 75 -4.02 -1.60 28.46
CA LEU A 75 -2.80 -0.79 28.35
C LEU A 75 -1.53 -1.65 28.27
N ILE A 76 -1.44 -2.72 29.07
CA ILE A 76 -0.30 -3.66 29.01
C ILE A 76 -0.27 -4.37 27.65
N MET A 77 -1.41 -4.80 27.13
CA MET A 77 -1.51 -5.44 25.82
C MET A 77 -1.11 -4.48 24.69
N GLU A 78 -1.57 -3.23 24.75
CA GLU A 78 -1.21 -2.20 23.77
C GLU A 78 0.30 -1.92 23.79
N ALA A 79 0.89 -1.72 24.97
CA ALA A 79 2.33 -1.49 25.11
C ALA A 79 3.15 -2.70 24.61
N ARG A 80 2.73 -3.92 24.96
CA ARG A 80 3.38 -5.15 24.48
C ARG A 80 3.26 -5.31 22.96
N SER A 81 2.10 -5.01 22.39
CA SER A 81 1.87 -5.08 20.94
C SER A 81 2.72 -4.07 20.20
N LYS A 82 2.80 -2.82 20.69
CA LYS A 82 3.69 -1.79 20.11
C LYS A 82 5.15 -2.22 20.15
N LYS A 83 5.62 -2.75 21.28
CA LYS A 83 6.99 -3.27 21.37
C LYS A 83 7.21 -4.43 20.41
N PHE A 84 6.28 -5.39 20.35
CA PHE A 84 6.39 -6.53 19.45
C PHE A 84 6.45 -6.10 17.98
N MET A 85 5.55 -5.22 17.52
CA MET A 85 5.57 -4.70 16.15
C MET A 85 6.88 -3.95 15.85
N HIS A 86 7.42 -3.21 16.83
CA HIS A 86 8.72 -2.56 16.69
C HIS A 86 9.86 -3.57 16.55
N ASP A 87 9.90 -4.61 17.40
CA ASP A 87 10.92 -5.65 17.35
C ASP A 87 10.85 -6.45 16.04
N ILE A 88 9.64 -6.74 15.52
CA ILE A 88 9.44 -7.39 14.22
C ILE A 88 9.90 -6.49 13.09
N ALA A 89 9.55 -5.20 13.09
CA ALA A 89 10.01 -4.26 12.08
C ALA A 89 11.54 -4.19 11.98
N GLN A 90 12.26 -4.34 13.11
CA GLN A 90 13.72 -4.30 13.16
C GLN A 90 14.41 -5.50 12.50
N VAL A 91 13.72 -6.63 12.34
CA VAL A 91 14.31 -7.83 11.71
C VAL A 91 14.04 -7.90 10.20
N PHE A 92 13.46 -6.86 9.60
CA PHE A 92 13.39 -6.72 8.14
C PHE A 92 14.80 -6.56 7.56
N ASP A 93 15.13 -7.34 6.52
CA ASP A 93 16.47 -7.38 5.90
C ASP A 93 17.60 -7.70 6.90
N ASP A 94 17.27 -8.41 7.99
CA ASP A 94 18.25 -8.96 8.94
C ASP A 94 18.33 -10.47 8.76
N ALA A 95 19.55 -10.99 8.61
CA ALA A 95 19.79 -12.43 8.51
C ALA A 95 19.55 -13.17 9.84
N LYS A 96 19.51 -12.46 10.97
CA LYS A 96 19.33 -13.04 12.29
C LYS A 96 17.97 -13.71 12.42
N TYR A 97 17.97 -15.03 12.64
CA TYR A 97 16.79 -15.90 12.70
C TYR A 97 16.03 -16.11 11.38
N SER A 98 16.56 -15.59 10.26
CA SER A 98 16.01 -15.88 8.95
C SER A 98 16.13 -17.37 8.60
N ASP A 99 15.10 -17.91 7.95
CA ASP A 99 14.96 -19.32 7.57
C ASP A 99 14.53 -19.49 6.11
N ALA A 100 14.49 -18.39 5.36
CA ALA A 100 14.27 -18.34 3.91
C ALA A 100 14.96 -17.13 3.27
N LYS A 101 15.04 -17.14 1.95
CA LYS A 101 15.58 -16.05 1.13
C LYS A 101 14.62 -15.72 -0.01
N ILE A 102 14.47 -14.44 -0.28
CA ILE A 102 13.83 -13.94 -1.50
C ILE A 102 14.92 -13.34 -2.38
N VAL A 103 14.94 -13.70 -3.66
CA VAL A 103 15.88 -13.17 -4.65
C VAL A 103 15.12 -12.24 -5.59
N ILE A 104 15.37 -10.94 -5.51
CA ILE A 104 14.66 -9.90 -6.28
C ILE A 104 15.66 -9.31 -7.28
N HIS A 105 15.50 -9.63 -8.57
CA HIS A 105 16.46 -9.28 -9.62
C HIS A 105 17.93 -9.56 -9.24
N GLY A 106 18.17 -10.71 -8.61
CA GLY A 106 19.49 -11.12 -8.14
C GLY A 106 19.94 -10.56 -6.78
N VAL A 107 19.22 -9.59 -6.21
CA VAL A 107 19.46 -9.10 -4.84
C VAL A 107 18.81 -10.06 -3.84
N VAL A 108 19.59 -10.54 -2.88
CA VAL A 108 19.13 -11.50 -1.86
C VAL A 108 18.61 -10.75 -0.64
N LEU A 109 17.36 -10.99 -0.28
CA LEU A 109 16.69 -10.52 0.92
C LEU A 109 16.46 -11.70 1.88
N PRO A 110 17.12 -11.76 3.05
CA PRO A 110 16.80 -12.73 4.08
C PRO A 110 15.40 -12.45 4.65
N VAL A 111 14.60 -13.50 4.83
CA VAL A 111 13.23 -13.39 5.36
C VAL A 111 12.95 -14.46 6.40
N HIS A 112 11.88 -14.22 7.16
CA HIS A 112 11.40 -15.08 8.24
C HIS A 112 10.05 -15.66 7.84
N LYS A 113 9.99 -16.97 7.60
CA LYS A 113 8.76 -17.66 7.17
C LYS A 113 7.62 -17.42 8.15
N SER A 114 7.91 -17.39 9.46
CA SER A 114 6.94 -17.10 10.52
C SER A 114 6.29 -15.71 10.41
N VAL A 115 6.95 -14.75 9.77
CA VAL A 115 6.41 -13.39 9.55
C VAL A 115 5.66 -13.33 8.23
N ILE A 116 6.25 -13.79 7.12
CA ILE A 116 5.66 -13.60 5.79
C ILE A 116 4.55 -14.60 5.48
N CYS A 117 4.64 -15.84 5.96
CA CYS A 117 3.62 -16.88 5.70
C CYS A 117 2.37 -16.68 6.56
N THR A 118 2.48 -16.02 7.72
CA THR A 118 1.31 -15.71 8.57
C THR A 118 0.49 -14.55 8.02
N GLN A 119 1.08 -13.75 7.11
CA GLN A 119 0.44 -12.58 6.51
C GLN A 119 -0.03 -12.81 5.08
N SER A 120 0.46 -13.85 4.39
CA SER A 120 0.15 -14.11 2.99
C SER A 120 -0.08 -15.59 2.77
N GLU A 121 -1.28 -15.92 2.31
CA GLU A 121 -1.61 -17.29 1.89
C GLU A 121 -0.75 -17.73 0.71
N TYR A 122 -0.35 -16.80 -0.16
CA TYR A 122 0.58 -17.07 -1.26
C TYR A 122 1.91 -17.62 -0.71
N PHE A 123 2.56 -16.91 0.22
CA PHE A 123 3.85 -17.36 0.77
C PHE A 123 3.69 -18.61 1.61
N GLN A 124 2.57 -18.75 2.35
CA GLN A 124 2.26 -19.97 3.08
C GLN A 124 2.24 -21.19 2.15
N LYS A 125 1.61 -21.08 0.98
CA LYS A 125 1.54 -22.15 -0.03
C LYS A 125 2.89 -22.36 -0.72
N ALA A 126 3.55 -21.28 -1.13
CA ALA A 126 4.82 -21.33 -1.84
C ALA A 126 5.94 -21.99 -1.02
N PHE A 127 5.95 -21.83 0.31
CA PHE A 127 6.94 -22.47 1.19
C PHE A 127 6.53 -23.84 1.73
N GLN A 128 5.45 -24.46 1.24
CA GLN A 128 5.14 -25.85 1.59
C GLN A 128 6.19 -26.79 0.98
N SER A 129 6.61 -27.81 1.74
CA SER A 129 7.61 -28.81 1.31
C SER A 129 7.18 -29.68 0.13
N ALA A 130 5.97 -29.48 -0.41
CA ALA A 130 5.56 -30.10 -1.66
C ALA A 130 6.16 -29.39 -2.89
N PHE A 131 6.74 -28.21 -2.71
CA PHE A 131 7.34 -27.37 -3.74
C PHE A 131 8.84 -27.23 -3.52
N VAL A 132 9.60 -27.11 -4.62
CA VAL A 132 11.07 -26.96 -4.59
C VAL A 132 11.47 -25.73 -3.78
N GLU A 133 10.65 -24.69 -3.85
CA GLU A 133 10.74 -23.44 -3.10
C GLU A 133 10.64 -23.65 -1.59
N GLY A 134 9.74 -24.54 -1.14
CA GLY A 134 9.59 -24.92 0.26
C GLY A 134 10.80 -25.65 0.81
N ASP A 135 11.33 -26.58 0.02
CA ASP A 135 12.50 -27.40 0.35
C ASP A 135 13.80 -26.58 0.33
N LEU A 136 14.00 -25.73 -0.67
CA LEU A 136 15.17 -24.86 -0.76
C LEU A 136 15.08 -23.65 0.17
N GLY A 137 13.87 -23.23 0.52
CA GLY A 137 13.63 -21.98 1.24
C GLY A 137 14.00 -20.75 0.42
N ILE A 138 13.91 -20.82 -0.91
CA ILE A 138 14.29 -19.73 -1.83
C ILE A 138 13.15 -19.45 -2.80
N LEU A 139 12.71 -18.19 -2.87
CA LEU A 139 11.81 -17.68 -3.91
C LEU A 139 12.53 -16.65 -4.76
N THR A 140 12.31 -16.66 -6.08
CA THR A 140 12.97 -15.74 -7.01
C THR A 140 11.94 -14.94 -7.81
N PHE A 141 12.10 -13.61 -7.85
CA PHE A 141 11.30 -12.67 -8.61
C PHE A 141 12.20 -11.85 -9.54
N ASN A 142 12.09 -12.09 -10.85
CA ASN A 142 12.90 -11.42 -11.88
C ASN A 142 12.07 -10.53 -12.82
N GLU A 143 10.74 -10.61 -12.75
CA GLU A 143 9.83 -9.90 -13.63
C GLU A 143 9.14 -8.76 -12.88
N GLY A 144 9.00 -7.59 -13.52
CA GLY A 144 8.37 -6.41 -12.92
C GLY A 144 9.39 -5.48 -12.23
N SER A 145 8.91 -4.73 -11.22
CA SER A 145 9.73 -3.74 -10.51
C SER A 145 10.33 -4.32 -9.22
N GLY A 146 11.66 -4.41 -9.16
CA GLY A 146 12.37 -4.82 -7.95
C GLY A 146 12.09 -3.90 -6.75
N ALA A 147 11.94 -2.61 -7.01
CA ALA A 147 11.56 -1.64 -6.00
C ALA A 147 10.15 -1.89 -5.43
N ALA A 148 9.22 -2.40 -6.24
CA ALA A 148 7.89 -2.79 -5.78
C ALA A 148 7.93 -4.06 -4.92
N TYR A 149 8.66 -5.11 -5.34
CA TYR A 149 8.82 -6.31 -4.50
C TYR A 149 9.45 -5.98 -3.16
N TRP A 150 10.53 -5.18 -3.14
CA TRP A 150 11.19 -4.80 -1.89
C TRP A 150 10.22 -4.13 -0.92
N ARG A 151 9.37 -3.23 -1.42
CA ARG A 151 8.33 -2.56 -0.63
C ARG A 151 7.25 -3.49 -0.11
N VAL A 152 6.88 -4.53 -0.86
CA VAL A 152 5.95 -5.56 -0.34
C VAL A 152 6.57 -6.24 0.87
N PHE A 153 7.83 -6.66 0.77
CA PHE A 153 8.48 -7.31 1.90
C PHE A 153 8.71 -6.33 3.06
N GLU A 154 9.06 -5.07 2.82
CA GLU A 154 9.11 -4.03 3.88
C GLU A 154 7.75 -3.89 4.57
N TYR A 155 6.65 -3.91 3.80
CA TYR A 155 5.30 -3.83 4.33
C TYR A 155 4.94 -5.01 5.24
N LEU A 156 5.32 -6.24 4.89
CA LEU A 156 5.06 -7.40 5.74
C LEU A 156 5.73 -7.28 7.12
N TYR A 157 6.79 -6.49 7.28
CA TYR A 157 7.43 -6.31 8.58
C TYR A 157 6.97 -5.05 9.32
N THR A 158 6.57 -4.02 8.58
CA THR A 158 6.41 -2.66 9.12
C THR A 158 5.02 -2.07 8.95
N VAL A 159 4.14 -2.74 8.19
CA VAL A 159 2.82 -2.24 7.75
C VAL A 159 2.92 -0.94 6.95
N ARG A 160 4.13 -0.61 6.47
CA ARG A 160 4.46 0.59 5.71
C ARG A 160 5.40 0.22 4.58
N TYR A 161 5.51 1.10 3.61
CA TYR A 161 6.52 0.97 2.58
C TYR A 161 7.02 2.34 2.18
N SER A 162 8.33 2.46 2.06
CA SER A 162 9.02 3.73 1.94
C SER A 162 9.80 3.83 0.62
N ASP A 163 10.57 4.90 0.47
CA ASP A 163 11.50 5.09 -0.63
C ASP A 163 12.93 4.65 -0.27
N HIS A 164 13.10 4.02 0.88
CA HIS A 164 14.38 3.47 1.33
C HIS A 164 14.61 2.10 0.67
N LEU A 165 15.22 2.13 -0.51
CA LEU A 165 15.53 0.95 -1.31
C LEU A 165 17.03 0.62 -1.28
N PRO A 166 17.40 -0.66 -1.50
CA PRO A 166 18.75 -1.03 -1.91
C PRO A 166 19.20 -0.21 -3.12
N LYS A 167 20.51 0.06 -3.19
CA LYS A 167 21.09 0.89 -4.26
C LYS A 167 20.97 0.24 -5.64
N ASP A 168 20.80 -1.08 -5.67
CA ASP A 168 20.67 -1.88 -6.89
C ASP A 168 19.32 -1.67 -7.60
N PHE A 169 18.32 -1.11 -6.90
CA PHE A 169 17.01 -0.87 -7.47
C PHE A 169 16.83 0.57 -7.94
N VAL A 170 16.31 0.71 -9.15
CA VAL A 170 15.79 1.98 -9.66
C VAL A 170 14.44 2.23 -9.01
N ASN A 171 14.31 3.38 -8.35
CA ASN A 171 13.06 3.76 -7.71
C ASN A 171 11.98 4.10 -8.77
N ASP A 172 10.75 3.64 -8.55
CA ASP A 172 9.61 3.96 -9.40
C ASP A 172 9.24 5.45 -9.33
N SER A 173 8.65 5.95 -10.43
CA SER A 173 8.00 7.27 -10.42
C SER A 173 6.94 7.34 -9.31
N PRO A 174 6.74 8.48 -8.63
CA PRO A 174 5.78 8.61 -7.52
C PRO A 174 4.38 8.06 -7.79
N LEU A 175 3.89 8.20 -9.03
CA LEU A 175 2.57 7.72 -9.46
C LEU A 175 2.54 6.24 -9.87
N LEU A 176 3.68 5.60 -10.11
CA LEU A 176 3.75 4.16 -10.45
C LEU A 176 3.91 3.28 -9.21
N LYS A 177 4.35 3.85 -8.08
CA LYS A 177 4.58 3.11 -6.83
C LYS A 177 3.33 2.36 -6.37
N ASP A 178 2.23 3.07 -6.15
CA ASP A 178 1.05 2.45 -5.56
C ASP A 178 0.34 1.49 -6.53
N PRO A 179 0.20 1.78 -7.85
CA PRO A 179 -0.31 0.80 -8.81
C PRO A 179 0.47 -0.52 -8.84
N ARG A 180 1.81 -0.45 -8.77
CA ARG A 180 2.65 -1.65 -8.71
C ARG A 180 2.50 -2.39 -7.38
N MET A 181 2.42 -1.65 -6.27
CA MET A 181 2.13 -2.24 -4.96
C MET A 181 0.75 -2.90 -4.92
N TYR A 182 -0.25 -2.32 -5.57
CA TYR A 182 -1.60 -2.86 -5.68
C TYR A 182 -1.63 -4.18 -6.45
N SER A 183 -0.93 -4.24 -7.58
CA SER A 183 -0.81 -5.45 -8.40
C SER A 183 -0.11 -6.58 -7.63
N LEU A 184 1.02 -6.28 -6.97
CA LEU A 184 1.72 -7.28 -6.17
C LEU A 184 0.92 -7.70 -4.94
N ALA A 185 0.17 -6.77 -4.33
CA ALA A 185 -0.70 -7.09 -3.21
C ALA A 185 -1.80 -8.08 -3.62
N ASP A 186 -2.40 -7.91 -4.80
CA ASP A 186 -3.36 -8.86 -5.36
C ASP A 186 -2.71 -10.23 -5.61
N MET A 187 -1.55 -10.25 -6.26
CA MET A 187 -0.78 -11.47 -6.53
C MET A 187 -0.40 -12.25 -5.26
N PHE A 188 -0.08 -11.54 -4.19
CA PHE A 188 0.33 -12.13 -2.92
C PHE A 188 -0.82 -12.29 -1.91
N PHE A 189 -2.07 -12.03 -2.31
CA PHE A 189 -3.25 -12.11 -1.46
C PHE A 189 -3.14 -11.25 -0.19
N LEU A 190 -2.73 -10.00 -0.35
CA LEU A 190 -2.55 -8.99 0.70
C LEU A 190 -3.63 -7.91 0.59
N ASP A 191 -4.86 -8.22 0.99
CA ASP A 191 -6.02 -7.33 0.84
C ASP A 191 -5.83 -5.96 1.53
N ASP A 192 -5.21 -5.95 2.71
CA ASP A 192 -4.93 -4.71 3.44
C ASP A 192 -3.93 -3.81 2.70
N LEU A 193 -2.92 -4.40 2.06
CA LEU A 193 -1.95 -3.67 1.23
C LEU A 193 -2.58 -3.17 -0.06
N LYS A 194 -3.47 -3.98 -0.66
CA LYS A 194 -4.26 -3.61 -1.83
C LYS A 194 -5.12 -2.38 -1.52
N ALA A 195 -5.87 -2.41 -0.42
CA ALA A 195 -6.67 -1.28 0.06
C ALA A 195 -5.82 -0.03 0.38
N LEU A 196 -4.68 -0.21 1.06
CA LEU A 196 -3.74 0.87 1.40
C LEU A 196 -3.18 1.55 0.14
N SER A 197 -2.81 0.75 -0.87
CA SER A 197 -2.21 1.27 -2.10
C SER A 197 -3.23 2.06 -2.93
N ALA A 198 -4.48 1.61 -3.00
CA ALA A 198 -5.55 2.39 -3.63
C ALA A 198 -5.80 3.73 -2.92
N LEU A 199 -5.78 3.74 -1.59
CA LEU A 199 -5.89 4.97 -0.80
C LEU A 199 -4.72 5.93 -1.07
N LYS A 200 -3.48 5.42 -1.02
CA LYS A 200 -2.28 6.23 -1.29
C LYS A 200 -2.30 6.85 -2.69
N LEU A 201 -2.72 6.10 -3.71
CA LEU A 201 -2.89 6.64 -5.07
C LEU A 201 -3.93 7.77 -5.10
N LYS A 202 -5.10 7.55 -4.50
CA LYS A 202 -6.18 8.54 -4.45
C LYS A 202 -5.72 9.83 -3.79
N GLU A 203 -5.01 9.74 -2.65
CA GLU A 203 -4.45 10.92 -1.97
C GLU A 203 -3.40 11.64 -2.82
N LYS A 204 -2.47 10.91 -3.44
CA LYS A 204 -1.46 11.51 -4.35
C LYS A 204 -2.09 12.27 -5.51
N LEU A 205 -3.14 11.71 -6.10
CA LEU A 205 -3.85 12.37 -7.18
C LEU A 205 -4.62 13.58 -6.66
N GLN A 206 -5.43 13.43 -5.60
CA GLN A 206 -6.36 14.47 -5.16
C GLN A 206 -5.69 15.55 -4.29
N LEU A 207 -4.95 15.16 -3.26
CA LEU A 207 -4.38 16.05 -2.26
C LEU A 207 -3.01 16.61 -2.66
N GLU A 208 -2.19 15.81 -3.35
CA GLU A 208 -0.86 16.25 -3.81
C GLU A 208 -0.87 16.76 -5.26
N HIS A 209 -2.04 16.80 -5.90
CA HIS A 209 -2.26 17.28 -7.27
C HIS A 209 -1.34 16.64 -8.32
N LEU A 210 -0.91 15.39 -8.09
CA LEU A 210 0.01 14.71 -9.01
C LEU A 210 -0.61 14.38 -10.37
N TRP A 211 -1.94 14.51 -10.53
CA TRP A 211 -2.59 14.47 -11.85
C TRP A 211 -2.06 15.55 -12.81
N THR A 212 -1.50 16.63 -12.29
CA THR A 212 -0.85 17.68 -13.08
C THR A 212 0.51 17.27 -13.63
N SER A 213 1.07 16.14 -13.19
CA SER A 213 2.34 15.61 -13.69
C SER A 213 2.22 15.11 -15.13
N ASP A 214 3.30 15.19 -15.90
CA ASP A 214 3.36 14.57 -17.23
C ASP A 214 3.44 13.04 -17.18
N SER A 215 3.67 12.47 -15.99
CA SER A 215 3.64 11.02 -15.73
C SER A 215 2.23 10.48 -15.41
N PHE A 216 1.22 11.34 -15.31
CA PHE A 216 -0.16 10.89 -15.04
C PHE A 216 -0.68 9.91 -16.11
N PRO A 217 -0.46 10.11 -17.42
CA PRO A 217 -0.86 9.12 -18.42
C PRO A 217 -0.22 7.74 -18.23
N ASP A 218 1.07 7.69 -17.83
CA ASP A 218 1.75 6.42 -17.56
C ASP A 218 1.15 5.73 -16.32
N CYS A 219 0.74 6.50 -15.31
CA CYS A 219 -0.02 5.97 -14.17
C CYS A 219 -1.33 5.33 -14.59
N VAL A 220 -2.09 5.97 -15.50
CA VAL A 220 -3.34 5.40 -16.01
C VAL A 220 -3.07 4.09 -16.74
N ARG A 221 -2.06 4.06 -17.62
CA ARG A 221 -1.68 2.82 -18.33
C ARG A 221 -1.28 1.71 -17.37
N GLU A 222 -0.46 2.02 -16.36
CA GLU A 222 -0.05 1.06 -15.34
C GLU A 222 -1.29 0.51 -14.59
N VAL A 223 -2.19 1.37 -14.10
CA VAL A 223 -3.44 0.95 -13.43
C VAL A 223 -4.27 0.01 -14.31
N TYR A 224 -4.50 0.36 -15.58
CA TYR A 224 -5.30 -0.46 -16.48
C TYR A 224 -4.59 -1.73 -16.94
N SER A 225 -3.25 -1.76 -16.94
CA SER A 225 -2.47 -2.97 -17.23
C SER A 225 -2.48 -3.99 -16.09
N CYS A 226 -2.62 -3.54 -14.84
CA CYS A 226 -2.48 -4.39 -13.66
C CYS A 226 -3.80 -4.73 -12.96
N THR A 227 -4.93 -4.20 -13.44
CA THR A 227 -6.27 -4.47 -12.91
C THR A 227 -7.17 -5.01 -14.01
N PRO A 228 -7.93 -6.10 -13.80
CA PRO A 228 -9.01 -6.51 -14.69
C PRO A 228 -10.25 -5.60 -14.54
N ASN A 229 -11.23 -5.72 -15.45
CA ASN A 229 -12.44 -4.90 -15.44
C ASN A 229 -13.29 -5.06 -14.17
N SER A 230 -13.23 -6.23 -13.53
CA SER A 230 -13.88 -6.50 -12.24
C SER A 230 -13.23 -5.77 -11.07
N ASP A 231 -11.97 -5.34 -11.20
CA ASP A 231 -11.24 -4.62 -10.17
C ASP A 231 -11.27 -3.11 -10.42
N ARG A 232 -12.30 -2.46 -9.89
CA ARG A 232 -12.56 -1.03 -10.09
C ARG A 232 -11.78 -0.13 -9.13
N GLY A 233 -11.07 -0.67 -8.13
CA GLY A 233 -10.55 0.11 -7.01
C GLY A 233 -9.67 1.29 -7.43
N MET A 234 -8.63 1.02 -8.22
CA MET A 234 -7.75 2.07 -8.75
C MET A 234 -8.28 2.71 -10.04
N ARG A 235 -9.00 1.95 -10.87
CA ARG A 235 -9.59 2.44 -12.12
C ARG A 235 -10.54 3.62 -11.86
N SER A 236 -11.42 3.49 -10.86
CA SER A 236 -12.33 4.57 -10.47
C SER A 236 -11.57 5.81 -9.99
N ALA A 237 -10.47 5.65 -9.24
CA ALA A 237 -9.69 6.80 -8.74
C ALA A 237 -9.07 7.61 -9.89
N VAL A 238 -8.50 6.96 -10.91
CA VAL A 238 -7.90 7.68 -12.05
C VAL A 238 -8.96 8.29 -12.96
N VAL A 239 -10.11 7.62 -13.16
CA VAL A 239 -11.23 8.13 -13.96
C VAL A 239 -11.90 9.34 -13.27
N GLU A 240 -12.16 9.26 -11.97
CA GLU A 240 -12.72 10.37 -11.17
C GLU A 240 -11.88 11.64 -11.35
N VAL A 241 -10.56 11.52 -11.18
CA VAL A 241 -9.63 12.63 -11.28
C VAL A 241 -9.51 13.14 -12.71
N ALA A 242 -9.43 12.25 -13.70
CA ALA A 242 -9.39 12.63 -15.10
C ALA A 242 -10.62 13.45 -15.50
N ARG A 243 -11.82 13.01 -15.08
CA ARG A 243 -13.09 13.68 -15.39
C ARG A 243 -13.20 15.03 -14.70
N ALA A 244 -12.84 15.12 -13.43
CA ALA A 244 -12.82 16.38 -12.68
C ALA A 244 -11.90 17.45 -13.30
N HIS A 245 -10.88 17.03 -14.05
CA HIS A 245 -9.88 17.92 -14.65
C HIS A 245 -9.80 17.81 -16.18
N THR A 246 -10.91 17.44 -16.84
CA THR A 246 -10.96 17.18 -18.28
C THR A 246 -10.42 18.33 -19.13
N TYR A 247 -10.76 19.59 -18.79
CA TYR A 247 -10.32 20.76 -19.56
C TYR A 247 -8.81 21.01 -19.45
N GLN A 248 -8.24 20.87 -18.25
CA GLN A 248 -6.81 21.07 -17.99
C GLN A 248 -5.99 19.94 -18.61
N LEU A 249 -6.43 18.70 -18.41
CA LEU A 249 -5.78 17.52 -18.97
C LEU A 249 -5.88 17.49 -20.50
N GLY A 250 -7.02 17.89 -21.06
CA GLY A 250 -7.24 17.97 -22.52
C GLY A 250 -6.31 18.94 -23.25
N GLN A 251 -5.73 19.92 -22.56
CA GLN A 251 -4.71 20.80 -23.15
C GLN A 251 -3.35 20.09 -23.32
N LYS A 252 -3.08 19.05 -22.53
CA LYS A 252 -1.82 18.30 -22.58
C LYS A 252 -1.80 17.30 -23.73
N ALA A 253 -0.74 17.32 -24.53
CA ALA A 253 -0.58 16.39 -25.64
C ALA A 253 -0.50 14.93 -25.16
N MET A 254 0.19 14.67 -24.04
CA MET A 254 0.35 13.32 -23.49
C MET A 254 -0.99 12.69 -23.06
N PHE A 255 -1.89 13.48 -22.46
CA PHE A 255 -3.21 12.98 -22.06
C PHE A 255 -4.15 12.81 -23.26
N ARG A 256 -4.09 13.71 -24.25
CA ARG A 256 -4.79 13.51 -25.53
C ARG A 256 -4.32 12.25 -26.24
N GLY A 257 -3.01 11.97 -26.20
CA GLY A 257 -2.44 10.71 -26.72
C GLY A 257 -3.04 9.50 -26.03
N LEU A 258 -3.06 9.48 -24.69
CA LEU A 258 -3.68 8.42 -23.91
C LEU A 258 -5.15 8.17 -24.27
N VAL A 259 -5.97 9.23 -24.36
CA VAL A 259 -7.39 9.07 -24.74
C VAL A 259 -7.52 8.57 -26.18
N GLY A 260 -6.64 9.02 -27.07
CA GLY A 260 -6.59 8.59 -28.48
C GLY A 260 -6.12 7.15 -28.69
N GLU A 261 -5.38 6.57 -27.74
CA GLU A 261 -5.02 5.13 -27.74
C GLU A 261 -6.25 4.24 -27.60
N GLY A 262 -7.34 4.75 -27.01
CA GLY A 262 -8.58 4.01 -26.80
C GLY A 262 -8.48 3.03 -25.62
N GLY A 263 -9.10 1.86 -25.78
CA GLY A 263 -9.14 0.82 -24.74
C GLY A 263 -10.09 1.11 -23.58
N ASP A 264 -10.02 0.28 -22.54
CA ASP A 264 -10.96 0.29 -21.42
C ASP A 264 -10.95 1.63 -20.66
N PHE A 265 -9.78 2.29 -20.56
CA PHE A 265 -9.72 3.62 -19.96
C PHE A 265 -10.56 4.64 -20.72
N ALA A 266 -10.49 4.68 -22.05
CA ALA A 266 -11.28 5.63 -22.82
C ALA A 266 -12.79 5.35 -22.69
N VAL A 267 -13.16 4.07 -22.63
CA VAL A 267 -14.56 3.64 -22.39
C VAL A 267 -15.03 4.13 -21.02
N ASP A 268 -14.30 3.80 -19.95
CA ASP A 268 -14.63 4.22 -18.58
C ASP A 268 -14.62 5.75 -18.42
N PHE A 269 -13.71 6.43 -19.12
CA PHE A 269 -13.59 7.88 -19.08
C PHE A 269 -14.80 8.57 -19.71
N ILE A 270 -15.36 8.02 -20.79
CA ILE A 270 -16.53 8.58 -21.50
C ILE A 270 -17.82 8.15 -20.82
N PHE A 271 -17.96 6.85 -20.54
CA PHE A 271 -19.15 6.18 -20.02
C PHE A 271 -18.85 5.62 -18.62
N PRO A 272 -18.82 6.47 -17.58
CA PRO A 272 -18.59 6.00 -16.23
C PRO A 272 -19.77 5.11 -15.80
N GLU A 273 -19.46 3.93 -15.28
CA GLU A 273 -20.48 3.14 -14.59
C GLU A 273 -20.94 3.89 -13.33
N PRO A 274 -22.24 3.79 -12.95
CA PRO A 274 -22.72 4.33 -11.69
C PRO A 274 -21.87 3.78 -10.55
N LEU A 275 -21.37 4.65 -9.67
CA LEU A 275 -20.81 4.21 -8.39
C LEU A 275 -21.87 3.36 -7.69
N ASP A 276 -21.53 2.16 -7.22
CA ASP A 276 -22.43 1.27 -6.48
C ASP A 276 -23.20 2.09 -5.43
N VAL A 277 -24.44 2.46 -5.76
CA VAL A 277 -25.40 2.95 -4.79
C VAL A 277 -25.81 1.69 -4.03
N PRO A 278 -25.66 1.63 -2.70
CA PRO A 278 -26.14 0.49 -1.94
C PRO A 278 -27.59 0.27 -2.34
N ASP A 279 -27.93 -0.93 -2.81
CA ASP A 279 -29.27 -1.29 -3.26
C ASP A 279 -30.30 -0.65 -2.33
N ASP A 280 -31.15 0.23 -2.89
CA ASP A 280 -32.31 0.71 -2.15
C ASP A 280 -33.03 -0.54 -1.62
N PRO A 281 -33.39 -0.59 -0.32
CA PRO A 281 -34.09 -1.74 0.22
C PRO A 281 -35.34 -1.97 -0.64
N PRO A 282 -35.66 -3.23 -0.95
CA PRO A 282 -36.71 -3.55 -1.91
C PRO A 282 -37.97 -2.80 -1.49
N HIS A 283 -38.52 -2.02 -2.43
CA HIS A 283 -39.81 -1.36 -2.25
C HIS A 283 -40.77 -2.39 -1.68
N THR A 284 -41.12 -2.24 -0.40
CA THR A 284 -42.20 -3.01 0.19
C THR A 284 -43.43 -2.61 -0.59
N ASP A 285 -43.85 -3.53 -1.45
CA ASP A 285 -45.13 -3.55 -2.11
C ASP A 285 -46.19 -3.24 -1.05
N GLN A 286 -46.78 -2.05 -1.11
CA GLN A 286 -47.95 -1.73 -0.33
C GLN A 286 -49.11 -2.48 -0.99
N THR A 287 -49.23 -3.77 -0.65
CA THR A 287 -50.52 -4.45 -0.71
C THR A 287 -51.50 -3.70 0.18
N GLU A 288 -52.54 -3.19 -0.46
CA GLU A 288 -53.95 -3.17 -0.03
C GLU A 288 -54.18 -3.64 1.41
N TRP A 289 -54.79 -2.80 2.24
CA TRP A 289 -56.16 -2.90 2.81
C TRP A 289 -56.45 -1.62 3.62
#